data_AF-A0A524E444-F1
#
_entry.id   AF-A0A524E444-F1
#
_cell.length_a   1.000
_cell.length_b   1.000
_cell.length_c   1.000
_cell.angle_alpha   90.00
_cell.angle_beta   90.00
_cell.angle_gamma   90.00
#
_symmetry.space_group_name_H-M   'P 1'
#
loop_
_entity.id
_entity.type
_entity.pdbx_description
1 polymer ?
#
loop_
_entity_poly.entity_id
_entity_poly.type
_entity_poly.pdbx_seq_one_letter_code
_entity_poly.pdbx_strand_id
1 'polypeptide(L)'
;MKCPACNVEMESLVSGIYQCPNCKKILKEKDEEAEIKEKKIIEDGDFQDGQYFHQNASLNKQYEICDYGITINKTPNRWLAVLICHNPLFKNDKYIRLSWWKKSIYRHAGMFKINDKEVLSNIIHALEKIDKNFDELWNFRGKFRKKEPKTEEQLEKEKKLDIIKYRIIENQTCPRCQKKMKKMKSHYECQHCGEIVILEGYNQPIFNIAPSDLNMNFQGDFPVNFYMPLSGITVKWLMGEWKALVIIYSKDNPNKKWLRFYWWVRDLQNIMKYGKREMGESTQMGWKMQKGVSSPNIYDKNLVKPLLEAIKKCAHKLNWTTELN
;
A
#
# COMPACT_ATOMS: atom_id res chain seq x y z
N MET A 1 25.74 -3.89 38.03
CA MET A 1 25.15 -4.50 36.80
C MET A 1 26.11 -5.55 36.24
N LYS A 2 25.64 -6.70 35.72
CA LYS A 2 26.50 -7.73 35.09
C LYS A 2 26.57 -7.55 33.57
N CYS A 3 27.74 -7.76 32.98
CA CYS A 3 27.93 -7.70 31.54
C CYS A 3 27.18 -8.86 30.86
N PRO A 4 26.26 -8.60 29.91
CA PRO A 4 25.48 -9.64 29.24
C PRO A 4 26.31 -10.53 28.31
N ALA A 5 27.55 -10.14 27.98
CA ALA A 5 28.44 -10.93 27.14
C ALA A 5 29.38 -11.84 27.94
N CYS A 6 29.79 -11.41 29.14
CA CYS A 6 30.84 -12.08 29.91
C CYS A 6 30.38 -12.53 31.30
N ASN A 7 29.18 -12.13 31.73
CA ASN A 7 28.58 -12.39 33.04
C ASN A 7 29.44 -11.94 34.26
N VAL A 8 30.39 -11.03 34.03
CA VAL A 8 31.23 -10.39 35.06
C VAL A 8 30.60 -9.06 35.48
N GLU A 9 30.83 -8.67 36.73
CA GLU A 9 30.40 -7.38 37.28
C GLU A 9 31.05 -6.20 36.53
N MET A 10 30.25 -5.19 36.19
CA MET A 10 30.69 -4.04 35.41
C MET A 10 31.14 -2.89 36.31
N GLU A 11 32.17 -2.17 35.88
CA GLU A 11 32.70 -1.00 36.56
C GLU A 11 31.92 0.26 36.18
N SER A 12 31.60 1.13 37.14
CA SER A 12 30.95 2.41 36.87
C SER A 12 31.97 3.42 36.37
N LEU A 13 31.79 3.96 35.16
CA LEU A 13 32.63 5.05 34.63
C LEU A 13 32.16 6.41 35.13
N VAL A 14 30.83 6.63 35.12
CA VAL A 14 30.11 7.79 35.67
C VAL A 14 28.71 7.32 36.04
N SER A 15 27.96 8.12 36.81
CA SER A 15 26.58 7.77 37.20
C SER A 15 25.74 7.34 35.97
N GLY A 16 25.19 6.13 36.03
CA GLY A 16 24.38 5.54 34.97
C GLY A 16 25.13 5.05 33.73
N ILE A 17 26.47 5.01 33.70
CA ILE A 17 27.26 4.43 32.60
C ILE A 17 28.29 3.45 33.14
N TYR A 18 28.20 2.20 32.71
CA TYR A 18 29.04 1.09 33.15
C TYR A 18 29.91 0.56 32.01
N GLN A 19 31.13 0.12 32.30
CA GLN A 19 32.02 -0.56 31.36
C GLN A 19 32.39 -1.95 31.88
N CYS A 20 32.37 -2.95 31.01
CA CYS A 20 32.87 -4.27 31.35
C CYS A 20 34.40 -4.27 31.39
N PRO A 21 35.04 -4.70 32.48
CA PRO A 21 36.50 -4.70 32.57
C PRO A 21 37.15 -5.67 31.57
N ASN A 22 36.48 -6.80 31.29
CA ASN A 22 37.00 -7.88 30.44
C ASN A 22 36.85 -7.60 28.94
N CYS A 23 35.65 -7.20 28.48
CA CYS A 23 35.38 -6.99 27.06
C CYS A 23 35.24 -5.52 26.65
N LYS A 24 35.49 -4.58 27.58
CA LYS A 24 35.41 -3.12 27.40
C LYS A 24 34.07 -2.57 26.91
N LYS A 25 33.01 -3.41 26.87
CA LYS A 25 31.66 -3.04 26.45
C LYS A 25 31.01 -2.06 27.43
N ILE A 26 30.48 -0.95 26.91
CA ILE A 26 29.82 0.10 27.71
C ILE A 26 28.30 -0.09 27.67
N LEU A 27 27.64 0.00 28.82
CA LEU A 27 26.19 -0.03 28.97
C LEU A 27 25.73 1.19 29.76
N LYS A 28 24.66 1.83 29.28
CA LYS A 28 23.99 2.91 30.00
C LYS A 28 22.82 2.30 30.78
N GLU A 29 22.70 2.65 32.06
CA GLU A 29 21.53 2.35 32.88
C GLU A 29 20.31 2.97 32.20
N LYS A 30 19.28 2.17 31.98
CA LYS A 30 18.05 2.66 31.35
C LYS A 30 17.25 3.40 32.40
N ASP A 31 16.89 4.65 32.13
CA ASP A 31 15.96 5.42 32.95
C ASP A 31 14.59 4.73 32.95
N GLU A 32 14.16 4.22 34.10
CA GLU A 32 12.84 3.60 34.27
C GLU A 32 11.72 4.62 34.02
N GLU A 33 11.92 5.90 34.36
CA GLU A 33 10.97 6.98 34.04
C GLU A 33 10.86 7.26 32.53
N ALA A 34 11.95 7.08 31.77
CA ALA A 34 11.95 7.21 30.32
C ALA A 34 11.25 6.01 29.66
N GLU A 35 11.44 4.79 30.17
CA GLU A 35 10.69 3.61 29.70
C GLU A 35 9.19 3.71 30.05
N ILE A 36 8.81 4.30 31.18
CA ILE A 36 7.40 4.53 31.54
C ILE A 36 6.77 5.60 30.64
N LYS A 37 7.50 6.68 30.30
CA LYS A 37 7.03 7.70 29.34
C LYS A 37 6.98 7.14 27.91
N GLU A 38 7.94 6.33 27.47
CA GLU A 38 7.90 5.64 26.18
C GLU A 38 6.75 4.63 26.11
N LYS A 39 6.48 3.88 27.18
CA LYS A 39 5.32 2.97 27.25
C LYS A 39 3.98 3.72 27.26
N LYS A 40 3.88 4.88 27.93
CA LYS A 40 2.67 5.73 27.89
C LYS A 40 2.42 6.41 26.54
N ILE A 41 3.45 6.61 25.71
CA ILE A 41 3.29 7.20 24.36
C ILE A 41 2.90 6.13 23.32
N ILE A 42 3.15 4.84 23.60
CA ILE A 42 2.81 3.72 22.73
C ILE A 42 1.58 3.00 23.27
N GLU A 43 0.45 3.71 23.31
CA GLU A 43 -0.84 3.03 23.31
C GLU A 43 -1.15 2.65 21.86
N ASP A 44 -1.03 1.36 21.56
CA ASP A 44 -1.39 0.82 20.24
C ASP A 44 -2.84 1.24 19.93
N GLY A 45 -3.05 1.84 18.75
CA GLY A 45 -4.38 2.24 18.28
C GLY A 45 -4.71 3.73 18.36
N ASP A 46 -3.91 4.57 19.01
CA ASP A 46 -4.14 6.03 19.07
C ASP A 46 -3.12 6.87 18.29
N PHE A 47 -3.49 8.14 18.05
CA PHE A 47 -2.67 9.06 17.28
C PHE A 47 -1.44 9.50 18.06
N GLN A 48 -0.28 9.24 17.49
CA GLN A 48 1.02 9.77 17.88
C GLN A 48 1.40 10.95 16.98
N ASP A 49 2.11 11.92 17.55
CA ASP A 49 2.62 13.08 16.82
C ASP A 49 3.58 12.65 15.71
N GLY A 50 3.51 13.31 14.55
CA GLY A 50 4.38 13.01 13.41
C GLY A 50 5.87 13.10 13.71
N GLN A 51 6.29 13.94 14.66
CA GLN A 51 7.67 14.05 15.13
C GLN A 51 8.19 12.74 15.70
N TYR A 52 7.35 11.96 16.39
CA TYR A 52 7.70 10.64 16.88
C TYR A 52 8.15 9.73 15.74
N PHE A 53 7.39 9.67 14.65
CA PHE A 53 7.73 8.86 13.48
C PHE A 53 8.96 9.38 12.74
N HIS A 54 9.16 10.69 12.67
CA HIS A 54 10.39 11.25 12.10
C HIS A 54 11.65 10.87 12.87
N GLN A 55 11.57 10.84 14.20
CA GLN A 55 12.70 10.48 15.06
C GLN A 55 12.97 8.96 15.07
N ASN A 56 11.92 8.14 14.98
CA ASN A 56 12.02 6.69 15.20
C ASN A 56 11.96 5.86 13.91
N ALA A 57 11.47 6.41 12.81
CA ALA A 57 11.09 5.64 11.61
C ALA A 57 11.87 6.04 10.33
N SER A 58 13.02 6.71 10.45
CA SER A 58 13.89 7.10 9.33
C SER A 58 13.12 7.75 8.16
N LEU A 59 12.08 8.54 8.46
CA LEU A 59 11.30 9.25 7.45
C LEU A 59 12.11 10.43 6.91
N ASN A 60 12.17 10.57 5.59
CA ASN A 60 12.91 11.65 4.97
C ASN A 60 12.03 12.90 4.80
N LYS A 61 12.25 13.88 5.68
CA LYS A 61 11.57 15.18 5.69
C LYS A 61 11.71 15.99 4.40
N GLN A 62 12.72 15.72 3.57
CA GLN A 62 12.87 16.40 2.28
C GLN A 62 11.80 16.01 1.27
N TYR A 63 11.22 14.82 1.41
CA TYR A 63 10.23 14.28 0.47
C TYR A 63 8.84 14.13 1.08
N GLU A 64 8.76 13.98 2.41
CA GLU A 64 7.51 13.69 3.08
C GLU A 64 7.53 14.14 4.55
N ILE A 65 6.48 14.84 4.97
CA ILE A 65 6.24 15.19 6.37
C ILE A 65 5.10 14.34 6.90
N CYS A 66 5.35 13.54 7.93
CA CYS A 66 4.32 12.93 8.75
C CYS A 66 3.72 13.96 9.72
N ASP A 67 2.39 14.12 9.69
CA ASP A 67 1.64 14.98 10.61
C ASP A 67 1.24 14.20 11.87
N TYR A 68 0.67 13.01 11.65
CA TYR A 68 0.20 12.11 12.70
C TYR A 68 0.37 10.67 12.22
N GLY A 69 0.40 9.72 13.15
CA GLY A 69 0.33 8.31 12.79
C GLY A 69 -0.17 7.44 13.92
N ILE A 70 -0.57 6.22 13.59
CA ILE A 70 -1.05 5.21 14.52
C ILE A 70 -0.17 3.97 14.34
N THR A 71 0.46 3.53 15.42
CA THR A 71 1.18 2.26 15.43
C THR A 71 0.17 1.11 15.51
N ILE A 72 0.28 0.16 14.59
CA ILE A 72 -0.59 -1.03 14.51
C ILE A 72 0.06 -2.21 15.23
N ASN A 73 1.36 -2.36 15.02
CA ASN A 73 2.15 -3.40 15.65
C ASN A 73 3.62 -3.00 15.62
N LYS A 74 4.27 -3.11 16.78
CA LYS A 74 5.71 -2.87 16.92
C LYS A 74 6.35 -4.02 17.68
N THR A 75 7.06 -4.86 16.95
CA THR A 75 7.93 -5.90 17.52
C THR A 75 9.37 -5.42 17.51
N PRO A 76 10.29 -6.12 18.22
CA PRO A 76 11.71 -5.85 18.08
C PRO A 76 12.14 -5.80 16.61
N ASN A 77 11.65 -6.70 15.74
CA ASN A 77 12.18 -6.86 14.39
C ASN A 77 11.42 -6.11 13.28
N ARG A 78 10.19 -5.69 13.56
CA ARG A 78 9.28 -5.11 12.58
C ARG A 78 8.38 -4.06 13.21
N TRP A 79 8.08 -3.02 12.45
CA TRP A 79 7.10 -2.01 12.82
C TRP A 79 6.13 -1.81 11.66
N LEU A 80 4.83 -1.80 11.96
CA LEU A 80 3.74 -1.45 11.08
C LEU A 80 3.00 -0.24 11.66
N ALA A 81 2.83 0.80 10.86
CA ALA A 81 2.05 1.98 11.22
C ALA A 81 1.23 2.51 10.03
N VAL A 82 0.17 3.24 10.34
CA VAL A 82 -0.61 4.06 9.41
C VAL A 82 -0.30 5.52 9.69
N LEU A 83 0.19 6.25 8.70
CA LEU A 83 0.60 7.64 8.82
C LEU A 83 -0.31 8.54 7.99
N ILE A 84 -0.56 9.74 8.47
CA ILE A 84 -1.04 10.87 7.68
C ILE A 84 0.17 11.71 7.32
N CYS A 85 0.41 11.86 6.03
CA CYS A 85 1.56 12.57 5.51
C CYS A 85 1.16 13.61 4.47
N HIS A 86 2.04 14.58 4.22
CA HIS A 86 1.95 15.53 3.11
C HIS A 86 3.33 15.76 2.47
N ASN A 87 3.32 16.31 1.25
CA ASN A 87 4.55 16.74 0.61
C ASN A 87 5.04 18.06 1.23
N PRO A 88 6.33 18.24 1.56
CA PRO A 88 6.85 19.48 2.16
C PRO A 88 6.46 20.77 1.40
N LEU A 89 6.33 20.69 0.08
CA LEU A 89 5.94 21.80 -0.80
C LEU A 89 4.41 21.99 -0.91
N PHE A 90 3.62 20.96 -0.62
CA PHE A 90 2.17 20.97 -0.76
C PHE A 90 1.50 20.50 0.53
N LYS A 91 1.45 21.38 1.54
CA LYS A 91 0.91 21.07 2.88
C LYS A 91 -0.55 20.61 2.90
N ASN A 92 -1.33 21.09 1.93
CA ASN A 92 -2.75 20.75 1.82
C ASN A 92 -2.99 19.42 1.12
N ASP A 93 -2.00 18.90 0.39
CA ASP A 93 -2.10 17.62 -0.31
C ASP A 93 -1.72 16.47 0.64
N LYS A 94 -2.68 16.15 1.51
CA LYS A 94 -2.53 15.10 2.51
C LYS A 94 -2.92 13.74 1.94
N TYR A 95 -2.22 12.71 2.40
CA TYR A 95 -2.50 11.33 2.04
C TYR A 95 -2.27 10.39 3.21
N ILE A 96 -2.90 9.22 3.14
CA ILE A 96 -2.67 8.14 4.11
C ILE A 96 -1.57 7.23 3.56
N ARG A 97 -0.62 6.86 4.41
CA ARG A 97 0.49 5.96 4.10
C ARG A 97 0.49 4.80 5.06
N LEU A 98 0.32 3.59 4.56
CA LEU A 98 0.62 2.38 5.32
C LEU A 98 2.12 2.13 5.20
N SER A 99 2.84 1.88 6.30
CA SER A 99 4.29 1.73 6.28
C SER A 99 4.83 0.61 7.16
N TRP A 100 5.90 -0.02 6.67
CA TRP A 100 6.61 -1.12 7.30
C TRP A 100 8.09 -0.81 7.42
N TRP A 101 8.67 -1.12 8.58
CA TRP A 101 10.11 -1.02 8.84
C TRP A 101 10.67 -2.35 9.33
N LYS A 102 11.96 -2.59 9.06
CA LYS A 102 12.71 -3.76 9.54
C LYS A 102 13.89 -3.32 10.41
N LYS A 103 14.11 -4.05 11.51
CA LYS A 103 15.04 -3.63 12.57
C LYS A 103 16.51 -3.64 12.22
N SER A 104 16.97 -4.43 11.24
CA SER A 104 18.42 -4.55 11.03
C SER A 104 19.12 -3.19 10.86
N ILE A 105 18.41 -2.16 10.37
CA ILE A 105 18.91 -0.77 10.28
C ILE A 105 17.80 0.31 10.48
N TYR A 106 16.62 -0.01 11.07
CA TYR A 106 15.39 0.84 10.98
C TYR A 106 15.15 1.40 9.56
N ARG A 107 15.52 0.59 8.56
CA ARG A 107 15.35 0.94 7.17
C ARG A 107 13.90 0.71 6.80
N HIS A 108 13.34 1.69 6.11
CA HIS A 108 12.04 1.59 5.52
C HIS A 108 12.00 0.36 4.60
N ALA A 109 11.11 -0.58 4.93
CA ALA A 109 10.98 -1.82 4.19
C ALA A 109 9.97 -1.65 3.05
N GLY A 110 8.86 -0.96 3.28
CA GLY A 110 7.82 -0.81 2.27
C GLY A 110 6.72 0.14 2.71
N MET A 111 6.00 0.68 1.72
CA MET A 111 4.85 1.55 1.93
C MET A 111 3.75 1.32 0.91
N PHE A 112 2.56 1.77 1.27
CA PHE A 112 1.40 1.82 0.39
C PHE A 112 0.70 3.18 0.58
N LYS A 113 0.80 4.07 -0.41
CA LYS A 113 0.23 5.42 -0.34
C LYS A 113 -1.20 5.45 -0.87
N ILE A 114 -2.07 6.21 -0.23
CA ILE A 114 -3.49 6.35 -0.53
C ILE A 114 -3.79 7.84 -0.60
N ASN A 115 -3.92 8.35 -1.82
CA ASN A 115 -4.06 9.78 -2.09
C ASN A 115 -5.48 10.17 -2.51
N ASP A 116 -6.40 9.20 -2.50
CA ASP A 116 -7.74 9.35 -3.05
C ASP A 116 -8.75 8.69 -2.13
N LYS A 117 -9.86 9.41 -1.89
CA LYS A 117 -10.94 8.98 -0.99
C LYS A 117 -11.63 7.70 -1.47
N GLU A 118 -11.87 7.55 -2.78
CA GLU A 118 -12.51 6.36 -3.31
C GLU A 118 -11.58 5.14 -3.22
N VAL A 119 -10.27 5.34 -3.47
CA VAL A 119 -9.26 4.29 -3.26
C VAL A 119 -9.23 3.86 -1.79
N LEU A 120 -9.29 4.81 -0.86
CA LEU A 120 -9.38 4.51 0.58
C LEU A 120 -10.63 3.69 0.91
N SER A 121 -11.79 4.10 0.40
CA SER A 121 -13.06 3.38 0.58
C SER A 121 -12.94 1.93 0.07
N ASN A 122 -12.34 1.74 -1.10
CA ASN A 122 -12.08 0.42 -1.65
C ASN A 122 -11.14 -0.40 -0.78
N ILE A 123 -10.11 0.21 -0.19
CA ILE A 123 -9.18 -0.49 0.71
C ILE A 123 -9.90 -0.95 1.97
N ILE A 124 -10.71 -0.09 2.59
CA ILE A 124 -11.53 -0.44 3.77
C ILE A 124 -12.44 -1.62 3.42
N HIS A 125 -13.20 -1.50 2.33
CA HIS A 125 -14.11 -2.56 1.88
C HIS A 125 -13.37 -3.87 1.56
N ALA A 126 -12.20 -3.79 0.92
CA ALA A 126 -11.39 -4.96 0.62
C ALA A 126 -10.87 -5.64 1.89
N LEU A 127 -10.37 -4.87 2.88
CA LEU A 127 -9.89 -5.40 4.15
C LEU A 127 -11.02 -6.03 4.97
N GLU A 128 -12.21 -5.43 5.00
CA GLU A 128 -13.41 -6.01 5.63
C GLU A 128 -13.82 -7.33 4.98
N LYS A 129 -13.84 -7.38 3.63
CA LYS A 129 -14.10 -8.63 2.90
C LYS A 129 -13.05 -9.69 3.20
N ILE A 130 -11.77 -9.31 3.28
CA ILE A 130 -10.69 -10.23 3.62
C ILE A 130 -10.85 -10.75 5.06
N ASP A 131 -11.13 -9.88 6.03
CA ASP A 131 -11.31 -10.29 7.42
C ASP A 131 -12.50 -11.26 7.58
N LYS A 132 -13.60 -11.02 6.86
CA LYS A 132 -14.78 -11.89 6.88
C LYS A 132 -14.56 -13.24 6.20
N ASN A 133 -13.91 -13.26 5.05
CA ASN A 133 -13.88 -14.44 4.16
C ASN A 133 -12.65 -15.35 4.33
N PHE A 134 -11.65 -14.95 5.11
CA PHE A 134 -10.47 -15.76 5.39
C PHE A 134 -10.43 -16.21 6.85
N ASP A 135 -9.89 -17.40 7.12
CA ASP A 135 -9.58 -17.83 8.49
C ASP A 135 -8.21 -17.29 8.96
N GLU A 136 -7.84 -17.59 10.21
CA GLU A 136 -6.58 -17.13 10.83
C GLU A 136 -5.31 -17.61 10.09
N LEU A 137 -5.41 -18.70 9.33
CA LEU A 137 -4.34 -19.25 8.50
C LEU A 137 -4.40 -18.76 7.05
N TRP A 138 -5.25 -17.77 6.76
CA TRP A 138 -5.52 -17.25 5.42
C TRP A 138 -6.06 -18.30 4.43
N ASN A 139 -6.78 -19.31 4.91
CA ASN A 139 -7.61 -20.14 4.04
C ASN A 139 -8.89 -19.38 3.69
N PHE A 140 -9.21 -19.35 2.40
CA PHE A 140 -10.46 -18.78 1.93
C PHE A 140 -11.62 -19.71 2.31
N ARG A 141 -12.62 -19.15 3.00
CA ARG A 141 -13.84 -19.88 3.41
C ARG A 141 -14.87 -19.99 2.28
N GLY A 142 -14.70 -19.22 1.21
CA GLY A 142 -15.60 -19.25 0.06
C GLY A 142 -15.23 -20.33 -0.96
N LYS A 143 -15.97 -20.36 -2.07
CA LYS A 143 -15.70 -21.27 -3.20
C LYS A 143 -15.04 -20.51 -4.34
N PHE A 144 -13.78 -20.84 -4.65
CA PHE A 144 -13.11 -20.30 -5.83
C PHE A 144 -13.90 -20.65 -7.10
N ARG A 145 -13.98 -19.70 -8.04
CA ARG A 145 -14.58 -19.88 -9.38
C ARG A 145 -16.08 -20.20 -9.41
N LYS A 146 -16.80 -20.22 -8.28
CA LYS A 146 -18.26 -20.10 -8.34
C LYS A 146 -18.56 -18.69 -8.83
N LYS A 147 -19.05 -18.60 -10.07
CA LYS A 147 -19.70 -17.39 -10.56
C LYS A 147 -20.98 -17.24 -9.74
N GLU A 148 -20.89 -16.56 -8.61
CA GLU A 148 -22.09 -15.99 -8.01
C GLU A 148 -22.78 -15.14 -9.08
N PRO A 149 -24.12 -15.21 -9.19
CA PRO A 149 -24.84 -14.35 -10.12
C PRO A 149 -24.44 -12.90 -9.83
N LYS A 150 -24.06 -12.18 -10.89
CA LYS A 150 -23.65 -10.77 -10.75
C LYS A 150 -24.84 -9.99 -10.18
N THR A 151 -24.57 -9.13 -9.22
CA THR A 151 -25.59 -8.22 -8.70
C THR A 151 -25.99 -7.22 -9.79
N GLU A 152 -27.18 -6.62 -9.67
CA GLU A 152 -27.64 -5.59 -10.62
C GLU A 152 -26.63 -4.43 -10.71
N GLU A 153 -26.08 -3.99 -9.58
CA GLU A 153 -25.03 -2.97 -9.52
C GLU A 153 -23.77 -3.37 -10.30
N GLN A 154 -23.35 -4.64 -10.22
CA GLN A 154 -22.18 -5.13 -10.96
C GLN A 154 -22.44 -5.17 -12.46
N LEU A 155 -23.64 -5.59 -12.87
CA LEU A 155 -24.05 -5.59 -14.27
C LEU A 155 -24.11 -4.16 -14.83
N GLU A 156 -24.58 -3.20 -14.03
CA GLU A 156 -24.61 -1.79 -14.41
C GLU A 156 -23.21 -1.20 -14.58
N LYS A 157 -22.28 -1.47 -13.65
CA LYS A 157 -20.87 -1.05 -13.75
C LYS A 157 -20.19 -1.62 -14.99
N GLU A 158 -20.41 -2.90 -15.30
CA GLU A 158 -19.86 -3.53 -16.50
C GLU A 158 -20.42 -2.92 -17.79
N LYS A 159 -21.75 -2.73 -17.86
CA LYS A 159 -22.39 -2.06 -19.00
C LYS A 159 -21.82 -0.65 -19.21
N LYS A 160 -21.65 0.13 -18.14
CA LYS A 160 -21.05 1.46 -18.19
C LYS A 160 -19.62 1.42 -18.76
N LEU A 161 -18.79 0.49 -18.30
CA LEU A 161 -17.43 0.31 -18.79
C LEU A 161 -17.40 -0.11 -20.27
N ASP A 162 -18.29 -0.99 -20.69
CA ASP A 162 -18.34 -1.46 -22.08
C ASP A 162 -18.85 -0.36 -23.02
N ILE A 163 -19.81 0.45 -22.59
CA ILE A 163 -20.24 1.67 -23.31
C ILE A 163 -19.06 2.63 -23.47
N ILE A 164 -18.26 2.85 -22.42
CA ILE A 164 -17.07 3.70 -22.49
C ILE A 164 -16.06 3.15 -23.50
N LYS A 165 -15.75 1.85 -23.45
CA LYS A 165 -14.82 1.22 -24.41
C LYS A 165 -15.32 1.36 -25.84
N TYR A 166 -16.60 1.07 -26.09
CA TYR A 166 -17.23 1.23 -27.40
C TYR A 166 -17.10 2.67 -27.91
N ARG A 167 -17.44 3.65 -27.07
CA ARG A 167 -17.35 5.08 -27.39
C ARG A 167 -15.92 5.57 -27.66
N ILE A 168 -14.91 4.97 -27.03
CA ILE A 168 -13.50 5.23 -27.33
C ILE A 168 -13.15 4.67 -28.72
N ILE A 169 -13.52 3.42 -28.99
CA ILE A 169 -13.13 2.71 -30.22
C ILE A 169 -13.83 3.32 -31.44
N GLU A 170 -15.15 3.47 -31.40
CA GLU A 170 -15.96 3.93 -32.54
C GLU A 170 -15.94 5.46 -32.69
N ASN A 171 -16.11 6.19 -31.58
CA ASN A 171 -16.33 7.63 -31.62
C ASN A 171 -15.11 8.46 -31.22
N GLN A 172 -14.02 7.82 -30.76
CA GLN A 172 -12.82 8.49 -30.26
C GLN A 172 -13.14 9.52 -29.16
N THR A 173 -14.10 9.20 -28.30
CA THR A 173 -14.55 10.12 -27.24
C THR A 173 -13.84 9.85 -25.92
N CYS A 174 -13.58 10.93 -25.18
CA CYS A 174 -12.90 10.86 -23.91
C CYS A 174 -13.74 10.10 -22.87
N PRO A 175 -13.17 9.11 -22.15
CA PRO A 175 -13.90 8.36 -21.12
C PRO A 175 -14.35 9.25 -19.96
N ARG A 176 -13.68 10.38 -19.74
CA ARG A 176 -13.95 11.31 -18.62
C ARG A 176 -14.95 12.39 -18.97
N CYS A 177 -14.78 13.10 -20.08
CA CYS A 177 -15.61 14.27 -20.44
C CYS A 177 -16.42 14.10 -21.73
N GLN A 178 -16.34 12.94 -22.38
CA GLN A 178 -17.10 12.58 -23.61
C GLN A 178 -16.82 13.46 -24.84
N LYS A 179 -15.91 14.44 -24.75
CA LYS A 179 -15.44 15.22 -25.90
C LYS A 179 -14.54 14.39 -26.81
N LYS A 180 -14.52 14.72 -28.10
CA LYS A 180 -13.67 14.06 -29.09
C LYS A 180 -12.18 14.22 -28.72
N MET A 181 -11.43 13.13 -28.81
CA MET A 181 -10.00 13.10 -28.52
C MET A 181 -9.19 13.31 -29.79
N LYS A 182 -7.97 13.82 -29.62
CA LYS A 182 -7.01 13.93 -30.71
C LYS A 182 -6.13 12.68 -30.71
N LYS A 183 -5.98 12.04 -31.88
CA LYS A 183 -5.00 10.98 -32.06
C LYS A 183 -3.60 11.58 -32.07
N MET A 184 -2.78 11.14 -31.14
CA MET A 184 -1.34 11.39 -31.09
C MET A 184 -0.61 10.22 -31.77
N LYS A 185 0.72 10.16 -31.68
CA LYS A 185 1.52 9.11 -32.34
C LYS A 185 1.07 7.69 -31.97
N SER A 186 0.81 7.44 -30.69
CA SER A 186 0.57 6.10 -30.11
C SER A 186 -0.61 6.01 -29.15
N HIS A 187 -1.24 7.14 -28.85
CA HIS A 187 -2.28 7.29 -27.85
C HIS A 187 -3.27 8.36 -28.32
N TYR A 188 -4.44 8.41 -27.68
CA TYR A 188 -5.38 9.50 -27.81
C TYR A 188 -5.25 10.40 -26.59
N GLU A 189 -5.34 11.70 -26.82
CA GLU A 189 -5.30 12.70 -25.75
C GLU A 189 -6.53 13.60 -25.84
N CYS A 190 -7.23 13.75 -24.71
CA CYS A 190 -8.33 14.68 -24.59
C CYS A 190 -7.81 16.09 -24.32
N GLN A 191 -7.98 16.98 -25.29
CA GLN A 191 -7.55 18.39 -25.19
C GLN A 191 -8.33 19.20 -24.12
N HIS A 192 -9.43 18.65 -23.59
CA HIS A 192 -10.25 19.34 -22.60
C HIS A 192 -9.87 19.02 -21.15
N CYS A 193 -9.51 17.76 -20.86
CA CYS A 193 -9.25 17.31 -19.48
C CYS A 193 -7.92 16.56 -19.31
N GLY A 194 -7.12 16.46 -20.37
CA GLY A 194 -5.82 15.81 -20.34
C GLY A 194 -5.87 14.28 -20.21
N GLU A 195 -7.06 13.67 -20.32
CA GLU A 195 -7.18 12.21 -20.25
C GLU A 195 -6.46 11.56 -21.43
N ILE A 196 -5.68 10.51 -21.14
CA ILE A 196 -4.90 9.78 -22.13
C ILE A 196 -5.49 8.37 -22.25
N VAL A 197 -5.64 7.92 -23.50
CA VAL A 197 -6.09 6.56 -23.81
C VAL A 197 -5.07 5.89 -24.72
N ILE A 198 -4.61 4.70 -24.34
CA ILE A 198 -3.70 3.87 -25.15
C ILE A 198 -4.49 2.66 -25.64
N LEU A 199 -4.40 2.34 -26.93
CA LEU A 199 -4.94 1.08 -27.44
C LEU A 199 -3.86 -0.01 -27.31
N GLU A 200 -4.15 -1.07 -26.56
CA GLU A 200 -3.34 -2.29 -26.49
C GLU A 200 -3.91 -3.36 -27.46
N GLY A 201 -3.27 -4.53 -27.57
CA GLY A 201 -3.60 -5.57 -28.57
C GLY A 201 -5.11 -5.80 -28.77
N TYR A 202 -5.51 -6.10 -30.01
CA TYR A 202 -6.91 -6.23 -30.43
C TYR A 202 -7.78 -4.97 -30.20
N ASN A 203 -7.19 -3.77 -30.30
CA ASN A 203 -7.86 -2.48 -30.09
C ASN A 203 -8.48 -2.32 -28.68
N GLN A 204 -7.95 -3.01 -27.68
CA GLN A 204 -8.44 -2.87 -26.31
C GLN A 204 -7.98 -1.52 -25.72
N PRO A 205 -8.89 -0.59 -25.37
CA PRO A 205 -8.49 0.68 -24.80
C PRO A 205 -8.08 0.53 -23.33
N ILE A 206 -6.95 1.15 -22.99
CA ILE A 206 -6.41 1.34 -21.64
C ILE A 206 -6.55 2.82 -21.31
N PHE A 207 -7.21 3.08 -20.19
CA PHE A 207 -7.47 4.40 -19.65
C PHE A 207 -7.61 4.30 -18.13
N ASN A 208 -7.75 5.44 -17.45
CA ASN A 208 -7.98 5.44 -16.02
C ASN A 208 -9.41 5.01 -15.69
N ILE A 209 -9.56 3.98 -14.85
CA ILE A 209 -10.86 3.56 -14.35
C ILE A 209 -11.05 4.21 -12.98
N ALA A 210 -12.21 4.85 -12.78
CA ALA A 210 -12.55 5.42 -11.48
C ALA A 210 -12.54 4.31 -10.42
N PRO A 211 -11.91 4.52 -9.25
CA PRO A 211 -11.87 3.49 -8.22
C PRO A 211 -13.27 3.00 -7.82
N SER A 212 -14.27 3.88 -7.78
CA SER A 212 -15.68 3.52 -7.50
C SER A 212 -16.33 2.55 -8.51
N ASP A 213 -15.83 2.51 -9.74
CA ASP A 213 -16.29 1.61 -10.82
C ASP A 213 -15.56 0.24 -10.80
N LEU A 214 -14.60 0.02 -9.89
CA LEU A 214 -13.85 -1.24 -9.82
C LEU A 214 -14.70 -2.39 -9.26
N ASN A 215 -14.51 -3.57 -9.84
CA ASN A 215 -15.09 -4.79 -9.29
C ASN A 215 -14.28 -5.26 -8.07
N MET A 216 -14.91 -5.19 -6.91
CA MET A 216 -14.31 -5.53 -5.61
C MET A 216 -14.46 -7.01 -5.23
N ASN A 217 -14.77 -7.89 -6.18
CA ASN A 217 -14.82 -9.33 -5.96
C ASN A 217 -13.43 -9.96 -5.99
N PHE A 218 -13.29 -11.06 -5.26
CA PHE A 218 -12.09 -11.87 -5.25
C PHE A 218 -11.85 -12.45 -6.65
N GLN A 219 -10.67 -12.16 -7.21
CA GLN A 219 -10.22 -12.72 -8.48
C GLN A 219 -9.10 -13.73 -8.23
N GLY A 220 -9.03 -14.76 -9.08
CA GLY A 220 -7.88 -15.66 -9.17
C GLY A 220 -6.85 -15.12 -10.16
N ASP A 221 -5.66 -15.73 -10.19
CA ASP A 221 -4.68 -15.55 -11.27
C ASP A 221 -4.18 -14.10 -11.47
N PHE A 222 -3.81 -13.43 -10.37
CA PHE A 222 -3.11 -12.14 -10.42
C PHE A 222 -1.71 -12.29 -11.06
N PRO A 223 -1.17 -11.26 -11.72
CA PRO A 223 0.11 -11.26 -12.46
C PRO A 223 1.35 -11.30 -11.53
N VAL A 224 1.42 -12.28 -10.62
CA VAL A 224 2.51 -12.44 -9.65
C VAL A 224 3.31 -13.69 -9.99
N ASN A 225 4.55 -13.51 -10.46
CA ASN A 225 5.40 -14.62 -10.92
C ASN A 225 6.24 -15.29 -9.82
N PHE A 226 6.50 -14.60 -8.70
CA PHE A 226 7.37 -15.12 -7.62
C PHE A 226 6.61 -15.88 -6.51
N TYR A 227 5.30 -15.65 -6.41
CA TYR A 227 4.41 -16.28 -5.45
C TYR A 227 3.07 -16.52 -6.12
N MET A 228 2.48 -17.68 -5.88
CA MET A 228 1.20 -17.98 -6.49
C MET A 228 0.09 -17.25 -5.71
N PRO A 229 -0.71 -16.40 -6.38
CA PRO A 229 -1.82 -15.71 -5.73
C PRO A 229 -2.93 -16.71 -5.43
N LEU A 230 -3.44 -16.65 -4.21
CA LEU A 230 -4.65 -17.39 -3.83
C LEU A 230 -5.88 -16.58 -4.24
N SER A 231 -5.89 -15.29 -3.91
CA SER A 231 -6.96 -14.38 -4.29
C SER A 231 -6.53 -12.92 -4.19
N GLY A 232 -7.13 -12.02 -4.95
CA GLY A 232 -6.90 -10.59 -4.81
C GLY A 232 -8.07 -9.71 -5.17
N ILE A 233 -7.98 -8.44 -4.75
CA ILE A 233 -8.94 -7.37 -4.98
C ILE A 233 -8.16 -6.15 -5.49
N THR A 234 -8.55 -5.64 -6.66
CA THR A 234 -8.01 -4.38 -7.20
C THR A 234 -8.66 -3.20 -6.49
N VAL A 235 -7.86 -2.26 -5.98
CA VAL A 235 -8.36 -1.09 -5.23
C VAL A 235 -8.15 0.25 -5.95
N LYS A 236 -7.27 0.27 -6.96
CA LYS A 236 -7.02 1.43 -7.84
C LYS A 236 -6.48 0.96 -9.19
N TRP A 237 -7.03 1.46 -10.30
CA TRP A 237 -6.56 1.16 -11.65
C TRP A 237 -6.38 2.43 -12.48
N LEU A 238 -5.15 2.92 -12.56
CA LEU A 238 -4.73 3.97 -13.50
C LEU A 238 -3.90 3.34 -14.61
N MET A 239 -3.90 3.99 -15.77
CA MET A 239 -3.12 3.56 -16.94
C MET A 239 -1.61 3.37 -16.61
N GLY A 240 -1.06 4.20 -15.72
CA GLY A 240 0.35 4.14 -15.29
C GLY A 240 0.58 3.55 -13.90
N GLU A 241 -0.47 3.31 -13.11
CA GLU A 241 -0.35 2.91 -11.70
C GLU A 241 -1.48 1.95 -11.33
N TRP A 242 -1.14 0.80 -10.77
CA TRP A 242 -2.12 -0.19 -10.33
C TRP A 242 -1.85 -0.65 -8.90
N LYS A 243 -2.92 -0.80 -8.11
CA LYS A 243 -2.87 -1.27 -6.72
C LYS A 243 -3.86 -2.37 -6.46
N ALA A 244 -3.41 -3.37 -5.70
CA ALA A 244 -4.24 -4.49 -5.28
C ALA A 244 -3.86 -4.99 -3.88
N LEU A 245 -4.84 -5.59 -3.20
CA LEU A 245 -4.65 -6.38 -1.98
C LEU A 245 -4.80 -7.84 -2.35
N VAL A 246 -3.81 -8.67 -2.00
CA VAL A 246 -3.74 -10.06 -2.47
C VAL A 246 -3.32 -10.98 -1.34
N ILE A 247 -4.05 -12.07 -1.14
CA ILE A 247 -3.61 -13.20 -0.31
C ILE A 247 -2.76 -14.10 -1.20
N ILE A 248 -1.52 -14.36 -0.77
CA ILE A 248 -0.57 -15.18 -1.50
C ILE A 248 0.01 -16.26 -0.59
N TYR A 249 0.59 -17.29 -1.20
CA TYR A 249 1.31 -18.34 -0.49
C TYR A 249 2.73 -18.53 -1.02
N SER A 250 3.59 -19.11 -0.17
CA SER A 250 4.95 -19.47 -0.57
C SER A 250 4.89 -20.63 -1.57
N LYS A 251 5.61 -20.51 -2.70
CA LYS A 251 5.71 -21.61 -3.68
C LYS A 251 6.24 -22.89 -3.03
N ASP A 252 7.22 -22.75 -2.14
CA ASP A 252 7.88 -23.87 -1.46
C ASP A 252 7.08 -24.43 -0.27
N ASN A 253 6.12 -23.66 0.25
CA ASN A 253 5.30 -24.08 1.38
C ASN A 253 3.90 -23.45 1.29
N PRO A 254 2.91 -24.16 0.73
CA PRO A 254 1.54 -23.66 0.57
C PRO A 254 0.83 -23.31 1.88
N ASN A 255 1.28 -23.83 3.03
CA ASN A 255 0.73 -23.49 4.34
C ASN A 255 1.19 -22.11 4.83
N LYS A 256 2.27 -21.57 4.25
CA LYS A 256 2.74 -20.22 4.58
C LYS A 256 2.03 -19.21 3.69
N LYS A 257 1.02 -18.56 4.25
CA LYS A 257 0.17 -17.58 3.57
C LYS A 257 0.26 -16.21 4.26
N TRP A 258 0.01 -15.15 3.52
CA TRP A 258 -0.04 -13.79 4.06
C TRP A 258 -0.80 -12.83 3.14
N LEU A 259 -1.32 -11.76 3.70
CA LEU A 259 -1.84 -10.62 2.96
C LEU A 259 -0.70 -9.75 2.47
N ARG A 260 -0.71 -9.42 1.18
CA ARG A 260 0.25 -8.53 0.54
C ARG A 260 -0.46 -7.34 -0.11
N PHE A 261 0.16 -6.18 0.05
CA PHE A 261 -0.22 -4.96 -0.66
C PHE A 261 0.69 -4.82 -1.87
N TYR A 262 0.10 -4.81 -3.05
CA TYR A 262 0.83 -4.61 -4.28
C TYR A 262 0.62 -3.24 -4.86
N TRP A 263 1.71 -2.70 -5.39
CA TRP A 263 1.75 -1.43 -6.07
C TRP A 263 2.69 -1.53 -7.27
N TRP A 264 2.09 -1.51 -8.46
CA TRP A 264 2.79 -1.59 -9.72
C TRP A 264 2.69 -0.28 -10.47
N VAL A 265 3.73 -0.01 -11.25
CA VAL A 265 3.81 1.14 -12.14
C VAL A 265 4.19 0.67 -13.52
N ARG A 266 3.65 1.36 -14.52
CA ARG A 266 3.99 1.19 -15.92
C ARG A 266 4.67 2.48 -16.39
N ASP A 267 5.84 2.33 -17.00
CA ASP A 267 6.53 3.47 -17.60
C ASP A 267 5.91 3.78 -18.97
N LEU A 268 5.22 4.91 -19.05
CA LEU A 268 4.56 5.38 -20.27
C LEU A 268 5.38 6.42 -21.02
N GLN A 269 6.55 6.85 -20.50
CA GLN A 269 7.30 7.97 -21.06
C GLN A 269 7.66 7.76 -22.54
N ASN A 270 8.05 6.54 -22.92
CA ASN A 270 8.42 6.24 -24.30
C ASN A 270 7.21 6.22 -25.25
N ILE A 271 6.06 5.75 -24.75
CA ILE A 271 4.81 5.77 -25.51
C ILE A 271 4.42 7.23 -25.76
N MET A 272 4.49 8.06 -24.74
CA MET A 272 4.15 9.48 -24.83
C MET A 272 5.12 10.25 -25.75
N LYS A 273 6.44 10.05 -25.60
CA LYS A 273 7.48 10.81 -26.32
C LYS A 273 7.71 10.31 -27.76
N TYR A 274 7.90 9.00 -27.91
CA TYR A 274 8.39 8.40 -29.16
C TYR A 274 7.31 7.63 -29.92
N GLY A 275 6.16 7.39 -29.30
CA GLY A 275 5.13 6.55 -29.89
C GLY A 275 5.50 5.08 -30.00
N LYS A 276 6.58 4.65 -29.34
CA LYS A 276 7.09 3.28 -29.40
C LYS A 276 6.69 2.51 -28.14
N ARG A 277 6.34 1.23 -28.34
CA ARG A 277 5.99 0.29 -27.27
C ARG A 277 7.23 -0.38 -26.65
N GLU A 278 8.36 -0.44 -27.35
CA GLU A 278 9.55 -1.23 -26.99
C GLU A 278 10.85 -0.41 -27.05
N MET A 279 11.81 -0.74 -26.16
CA MET A 279 13.24 -0.52 -26.39
C MET A 279 13.88 -1.90 -26.61
N GLY A 280 14.07 -2.31 -27.87
CA GLY A 280 14.73 -3.57 -28.22
C GLY A 280 13.93 -4.84 -27.89
N GLU A 281 14.41 -5.98 -28.40
CA GLU A 281 13.73 -7.29 -28.51
C GLU A 281 13.24 -7.96 -27.20
N SER A 282 13.19 -7.28 -26.05
CA SER A 282 12.78 -7.93 -24.79
C SER A 282 12.11 -7.04 -23.73
N THR A 283 11.83 -5.76 -23.98
CA THR A 283 11.07 -4.94 -23.01
C THR A 283 9.62 -4.74 -23.40
N GLN A 284 8.79 -5.74 -23.09
CA GLN A 284 7.33 -5.60 -23.12
C GLN A 284 6.85 -4.46 -22.20
N MET A 285 5.66 -3.89 -22.49
CA MET A 285 4.89 -2.99 -21.61
C MET A 285 4.41 -3.70 -20.33
N GLY A 286 5.33 -4.35 -19.62
CA GLY A 286 5.06 -5.09 -18.39
C GLY A 286 4.89 -4.15 -17.21
N TRP A 287 3.96 -4.52 -16.33
CA TRP A 287 3.88 -3.92 -15.00
C TRP A 287 5.17 -4.22 -14.22
N LYS A 288 5.79 -3.17 -13.69
CA LYS A 288 6.96 -3.30 -12.83
C LYS A 288 6.56 -2.99 -11.40
N MET A 289 7.06 -3.76 -10.44
CA MET A 289 6.94 -3.39 -9.04
C MET A 289 7.64 -2.05 -8.84
N GLN A 290 7.02 -1.13 -8.10
CA GLN A 290 7.61 0.18 -7.89
C GLN A 290 8.96 0.06 -7.15
N LYS A 291 10.03 0.64 -7.74
CA LYS A 291 11.36 0.66 -7.13
C LYS A 291 11.30 1.31 -5.74
N GLY A 292 11.93 0.70 -4.74
CA GLY A 292 11.99 1.23 -3.36
C GLY A 292 10.83 0.83 -2.45
N VAL A 293 9.89 0.01 -2.93
CA VAL A 293 8.77 -0.52 -2.14
C VAL A 293 8.90 -2.05 -2.11
N SER A 294 9.47 -2.62 -1.04
CA SER A 294 9.23 -4.06 -0.84
C SER A 294 7.76 -4.21 -0.46
N SER A 295 7.05 -5.14 -1.12
CA SER A 295 5.60 -5.28 -0.93
C SER A 295 5.28 -5.51 0.54
N PRO A 296 4.49 -4.61 1.16
CA PRO A 296 4.05 -4.79 2.52
C PRO A 296 3.34 -6.12 2.74
N ASN A 297 3.70 -6.84 3.81
CA ASN A 297 3.09 -8.12 4.14
C ASN A 297 2.52 -8.08 5.56
N ILE A 298 1.34 -8.66 5.72
CA ILE A 298 0.70 -8.96 7.00
C ILE A 298 0.58 -10.49 7.09
N TYR A 299 1.37 -11.06 7.99
CA TYR A 299 1.45 -12.51 8.17
C TYR A 299 0.40 -13.02 9.16
N ASP A 300 0.12 -12.23 10.20
CA ASP A 300 -0.89 -12.54 11.19
C ASP A 300 -2.20 -11.82 10.83
N LYS A 301 -3.28 -12.59 10.64
CA LYS A 301 -4.60 -12.05 10.32
C LYS A 301 -5.13 -11.14 11.43
N ASN A 302 -4.76 -11.35 12.68
CA ASN A 302 -5.22 -10.53 13.80
C ASN A 302 -4.84 -9.05 13.67
N LEU A 303 -3.82 -8.73 12.86
CA LEU A 303 -3.42 -7.36 12.57
C LEU A 303 -4.33 -6.64 11.57
N VAL A 304 -5.25 -7.34 10.89
CA VAL A 304 -6.18 -6.73 9.92
C VAL A 304 -7.18 -5.80 10.61
N LYS A 305 -7.73 -6.21 11.76
CA LYS A 305 -8.70 -5.38 12.50
C LYS A 305 -8.08 -4.09 13.04
N PRO A 306 -6.94 -4.11 13.77
CA PRO A 306 -6.26 -2.88 14.19
C PRO A 306 -5.87 -1.99 13.01
N LEU A 307 -5.45 -2.59 11.88
CA LEU A 307 -5.17 -1.84 10.67
C LEU A 307 -6.43 -1.13 10.12
N LEU A 308 -7.55 -1.84 10.05
CA LEU A 308 -8.82 -1.30 9.56
C LEU A 308 -9.28 -0.12 10.43
N GLU A 309 -9.24 -0.27 11.75
CA GLU A 309 -9.60 0.77 12.71
C GLU A 309 -8.71 2.00 12.56
N ALA A 310 -7.39 1.82 12.46
CA ALA A 310 -6.47 2.92 12.25
C ALA A 310 -6.69 3.63 10.90
N ILE A 311 -6.98 2.88 9.84
CA ILE A 311 -7.32 3.46 8.52
C ILE A 311 -8.60 4.29 8.63
N LYS A 312 -9.64 3.79 9.30
CA LYS A 312 -10.91 4.52 9.53
C LYS A 312 -10.69 5.78 10.39
N LYS A 313 -9.90 5.70 11.47
CA LYS A 313 -9.51 6.87 12.28
C LYS A 313 -8.79 7.92 11.45
N CYS A 314 -7.83 7.52 10.60
CA CYS A 314 -7.12 8.41 9.68
C CYS A 314 -8.05 9.03 8.63
N ALA A 315 -8.99 8.24 8.09
CA ALA A 315 -10.00 8.70 7.14
C ALA A 315 -10.87 9.83 7.73
N HIS A 316 -11.36 9.62 8.95
CA HIS A 316 -12.13 10.61 9.68
C HIS A 316 -11.31 11.87 9.95
N LYS A 317 -10.06 11.74 10.38
CA LYS A 317 -9.14 12.88 10.62
C LYS A 317 -8.91 13.74 9.37
N LEU A 318 -8.98 13.14 8.18
CA LEU A 318 -8.86 13.83 6.89
C LEU A 318 -10.21 14.32 6.32
N ASN A 319 -11.32 14.11 7.02
CA ASN A 319 -12.68 14.34 6.51
C ASN A 319 -12.98 13.56 5.22
N TRP A 320 -12.34 12.41 5.02
CA TRP A 320 -12.56 11.56 3.85
C TRP A 320 -13.75 10.62 4.03
N THR A 321 -14.23 10.38 5.25
CA THR A 321 -15.42 9.57 5.55
C THR A 321 -16.29 10.24 6.59
N THR A 322 -17.62 10.11 6.45
CA THR A 322 -18.63 10.69 7.35
C THR A 322 -19.13 9.71 8.42
N GLU A 323 -18.78 8.43 8.35
CA GLU A 323 -19.28 7.42 9.29
C GLU A 323 -18.12 6.82 10.11
N LEU A 324 -18.16 7.06 11.43
CA LEU A 324 -17.49 6.27 12.47
C LEU A 324 -18.60 5.53 13.21
N ASN A 325 -19.06 4.41 12.65
CA ASN A 325 -19.94 3.49 13.37
C ASN A 325 -19.21 2.17 13.56
#